data_AF-F3FYJ5-F1
#
_entry.id   AF-F3FYJ5-F1
#
_cell.length_a   1.000
_cell.length_b   1.000
_cell.length_c   1.000
_cell.angle_alpha   90.00
_cell.angle_beta   90.00
_cell.angle_gamma   90.00
#
_symmetry.space_group_name_H-M   'P 1'
#
loop_
_entity.id
_entity.type
_entity.pdbx_description
1 polymer ?
#
loop_
_entity_poly.entity_id
_entity_poly.type
_entity_poly.pdbx_seq_one_letter_code
_entity_poly.pdbx_strand_id
1 'polypeptide(L)' 'RLIGLGIGPDDRVALCVERGVEMMVGLLGVLKAGAAYVPLDPAYPAERLAY' A
#
# COMPACT_ATOMS: atom_id res chain seq x y z
N ARG A 1 7.48 -5.07 -7.49
CA ARG A 1 6.82 -5.39 -8.79
C ARG A 1 5.41 -5.92 -8.49
N LEU A 2 4.37 -5.08 -8.42
CA LEU A 2 3.04 -5.49 -7.93
C LEU A 2 2.29 -6.43 -8.89
N ILE A 3 2.23 -6.09 -10.19
CA ILE A 3 1.59 -6.95 -11.21
C ILE A 3 2.25 -8.33 -11.29
N GLY A 4 3.58 -8.40 -11.16
CA GLY A 4 4.32 -9.66 -11.13
C GLY A 4 4.07 -10.52 -9.88
N LEU A 5 3.43 -9.95 -8.85
CA LEU A 5 2.95 -10.64 -7.65
C LEU A 5 1.46 -11.00 -7.73
N GLY A 6 0.81 -10.77 -8.89
CA GLY A 6 -0.60 -11.08 -9.11
C GLY A 6 -1.58 -9.97 -8.73
N ILE A 7 -1.10 -8.80 -8.29
CA ILE A 7 -1.96 -7.67 -7.93
C ILE A 7 -2.56 -7.01 -9.18
N GLY A 8 -3.88 -6.78 -9.16
CA GLY A 8 -4.65 -6.18 -10.24
C GLY A 8 -5.87 -5.36 -9.78
N PRO A 9 -6.84 -5.10 -10.68
CA PRO A 9 -8.11 -4.47 -10.34
C PRO A 9 -8.82 -5.19 -9.19
N ASP A 10 -9.55 -4.41 -8.39
CA ASP A 10 -10.28 -4.85 -7.18
C ASP A 10 -9.42 -5.34 -5.99
N ASP A 11 -8.11 -5.47 -6.16
CA ASP A 11 -7.19 -5.74 -5.06
C ASP A 11 -6.96 -4.49 -4.19
N ARG A 12 -6.60 -4.76 -2.93
CA ARG A 12 -6.23 -3.74 -1.94
C ARG A 12 -4.81 -3.97 -1.45
N VAL A 13 -3.98 -2.93 -1.46
CA VAL A 13 -2.59 -2.97 -1.00
C VAL A 13 -2.40 -2.02 0.17
N ALA A 14 -2.04 -2.55 1.33
CA ALA A 14 -1.69 -1.77 2.50
C ALA A 14 -0.39 -0.98 2.29
N LEU A 15 -0.39 0.28 2.70
CA LEU A 15 0.73 1.22 2.57
C LEU A 15 1.09 1.75 3.96
N CYS A 16 2.02 1.07 4.61
CA CYS A 16 2.52 1.37 5.96
C CYS A 16 3.93 1.97 5.88
N VAL A 17 4.00 3.24 5.52
CA VAL A 17 5.27 3.97 5.33
C VAL A 17 5.09 5.41 5.80
N GLU A 18 6.15 6.01 6.32
CA GLU A 18 6.15 7.43 6.68
C GLU A 18 5.92 8.33 5.45
N ARG A 19 5.45 9.55 5.70
CA ARG A 19 5.29 10.56 4.64
C ARG A 19 6.64 10.87 4.00
N GLY A 20 6.72 10.67 2.68
CA GLY A 20 7.94 10.92 1.92
C GLY A 20 7.85 10.41 0.49
N VAL A 21 9.00 10.38 -0.19
CA VAL A 21 9.10 9.90 -1.58
C VAL A 21 8.67 8.43 -1.69
N GLU A 22 9.04 7.60 -0.72
CA GLU A 22 8.65 6.18 -0.69
C GLU A 22 7.13 5.99 -0.63
N MET A 23 6.43 6.84 0.12
CA MET A 23 4.96 6.85 0.14
C MET A 23 4.39 7.13 -1.26
N MET A 24 4.94 8.13 -1.95
CA MET A 24 4.50 8.50 -3.29
C MET A 24 4.79 7.40 -4.31
N VAL A 25 5.97 6.77 -4.23
CA VAL A 25 6.35 5.66 -5.10
C VAL A 25 5.43 4.45 -4.88
N GLY A 26 5.16 4.11 -3.61
CA GLY A 26 4.22 3.04 -3.27
C GLY A 26 2.81 3.34 -3.78
N LEU A 27 2.28 4.53 -3.50
CA LEU A 27 0.93 4.94 -3.89
C LEU A 27 0.76 4.88 -5.42
N LEU A 28 1.70 5.48 -6.16
CA LEU A 28 1.67 5.44 -7.62
C LEU A 28 1.87 4.02 -8.16
N GLY A 29 2.68 3.20 -7.49
CA GLY A 29 2.87 1.79 -7.83
C GLY A 29 1.56 1.00 -7.75
N VAL A 30 0.81 1.17 -6.66
CA VAL A 30 -0.49 0.51 -6.44
C VAL A 30 -1.50 0.95 -7.50
N LEU A 31 -1.63 2.26 -7.73
CA LEU A 31 -2.55 2.79 -8.75
C LEU A 31 -2.17 2.31 -10.16
N LYS A 32 -0.88 2.23 -10.48
CA LYS A 32 -0.41 1.69 -11.77
C LYS A 32 -0.69 0.19 -11.94
N ALA A 33 -0.85 -0.56 -10.85
CA ALA A 33 -1.28 -1.95 -10.90
C ALA A 33 -2.80 -2.09 -11.11
N GLY A 34 -3.56 -1.00 -11.06
CA GLY A 34 -5.03 -1.01 -11.11
C GLY A 34 -5.68 -1.29 -9.75
N ALA A 35 -4.90 -1.43 -8.69
CA ALA A 35 -5.36 -1.72 -7.33
C ALA A 35 -5.65 -0.44 -6.53
N ALA A 36 -6.36 -0.61 -5.41
CA ALA A 36 -6.57 0.45 -4.43
C ALA A 36 -5.52 0.39 -3.32
N TYR A 37 -5.03 1.54 -2.85
CA TYR A 37 -4.15 1.60 -1.68
C TYR A 37 -4.95 1.78 -0.40
N VAL A 38 -4.46 1.21 0.70
CA VAL A 38 -5.01 1.38 2.05
C VAL A 38 -3.92 2.02 2.92
N PRO A 39 -4.06 3.30 3.30
CA PRO A 39 -3.05 3.97 4.12
C PRO A 39 -3.08 3.41 5.54
N LEU A 40 -1.91 3.00 6.04
CA LEU A 40 -1.70 2.59 7.42
C LEU A 40 -0.72 3.55 8.09
N ASP A 41 -1.07 4.00 9.30
CA ASP A 41 -0.19 4.85 10.10
C ASP A 41 0.83 3.98 10.85
N PRO A 42 2.15 4.06 10.55
CA PRO A 42 3.17 3.29 11.26
C PRO A 42 3.26 3.61 12.75
N ALA A 43 2.70 4.74 13.20
CA ALA A 43 2.66 5.11 14.61
C ALA A 43 1.66 4.28 15.43
N TYR A 44 0.77 3.51 14.78
CA TYR A 44 -0.12 2.61 15.47
C TYR A 44 0.57 1.30 15.90
N PRO A 45 0.18 0.72 17.05
CA PRO A 45 0.66 -0.59 17.47
C PRO A 45 0.42 -1.65 16.39
N ALA A 46 1.34 -2.62 16.26
CA ALA A 46 1.27 -3.67 15.25
C ALA A 46 -0.05 -4.46 15.30
N GLU A 47 -0.60 -4.67 16.49
CA GLU A 47 -1.89 -5.33 16.72
C GLU A 47 -3.05 -4.58 16.05
N ARG A 48 -3.00 -3.24 16.03
CA ARG A 48 -4.01 -2.40 15.37
C ARG A 48 -3.86 -2.41 13.85
N LEU A 49 -2.65 -2.63 13.34
CA LEU A 49 -2.37 -2.72 11.91
C LEU A 49 -2.71 -4.10 11.32
N ALA A 50 -2.85 -5.12 12.16
CA ALA A 50 -3.13 -6.50 11.77
C ALA A 50 -4.63 -6.85 11.67
N TYR A 51 -5.52 -5.93 12.07
CA TYR A 51 -6.98 -6.07 11.96
C TYR A 51 -7.48 -5.61 10.58
#